data_AF-A0A6H0XNU1-F1
#
_entry.id   AF-A0A6H0XNU1-F1
#
_cell.length_a   1.000
_cell.length_b   1.000
_cell.length_c   1.000
_cell.angle_alpha   90.00
_cell.angle_beta   90.00
_cell.angle_gamma   90.00
#
_symmetry.space_group_name_H-M   'P 1'
#
loop_
_entity.id
_entity.type
_entity.pdbx_description
1 polymer ?
#
loop_
_entity_poly.entity_id
_entity_poly.type
_entity_poly.pdbx_seq_one_letter_code
_entity_poly.pdbx_strand_id
1 'polypeptide(L)'
;MQPKITVALVSALSLLSTSSALPSAEGNALQPRANPNNIMMFDCTDYKGRTLKDLCMSMCFGSFCAGNGQSLVWDNASDSIQRSRARDAGCRPTPNRCAKSPYGKNYQCDEFPFKSVKDTRGTRVNRCVPKKQNQDQAQIVKAFYGKNGYCKAKAPCSYTTGYENSGNIKYCNKKTCKNDGNEYTKGDKKFSKRDDDDQLVDELFSSGNATTISWPTRFKTAQGTEVNIAQGAQIGDIAHRMIIKDETAWDAYIEKLIAAEDAMTEDEYWQAQAAPADDELYSLIDIEQTTITEVLPDY
;
A
#
# COMPACT_ATOMS: atom_id res chain seq x y z
N MET A 1 31.92 -82.93 45.11
CA MET A 1 30.82 -83.65 44.46
C MET A 1 30.27 -82.77 43.34
N GLN A 2 30.35 -83.24 42.10
CA GLN A 2 29.59 -82.68 40.96
C GLN A 2 28.08 -82.98 41.18
N PRO A 3 27.19 -82.26 40.49
CA PRO A 3 26.74 -82.81 39.21
C PRO A 3 26.77 -81.82 38.05
N LYS A 4 27.01 -82.40 36.87
CA LYS A 4 26.83 -81.82 35.54
C LYS A 4 25.34 -81.77 35.20
N ILE A 5 24.86 -80.70 34.56
CA ILE A 5 23.69 -80.76 33.67
C ILE A 5 23.98 -79.95 32.40
N THR A 6 23.54 -80.55 31.30
CA THR A 6 23.85 -80.35 29.90
C THR A 6 22.81 -79.43 29.22
N VAL A 7 23.30 -78.52 28.38
CA VAL A 7 22.75 -77.94 27.11
C VAL A 7 21.23 -77.76 26.93
N ALA A 8 20.83 -76.52 26.57
CA ALA A 8 19.92 -76.27 25.45
C ALA A 8 20.15 -74.86 24.87
N LEU A 9 20.73 -74.81 23.68
CA LEU A 9 20.81 -73.62 22.83
C LEU A 9 19.42 -73.39 22.23
N VAL A 10 18.76 -72.26 22.53
CA VAL A 10 17.56 -71.83 21.81
C VAL A 10 17.88 -70.51 21.11
N SER A 11 18.13 -70.61 19.81
CA SER A 11 18.14 -69.47 18.89
C SER A 11 16.73 -68.87 18.83
N ALA A 12 16.50 -67.76 19.54
CA ALA A 12 15.32 -66.94 19.35
C ALA A 12 15.66 -65.79 18.39
N LEU A 13 15.46 -66.06 17.10
CA LEU A 13 15.45 -65.07 16.03
C LEU A 13 14.20 -64.19 16.22
N SER A 14 14.34 -63.07 16.93
CA SER A 14 13.25 -62.09 17.09
C SER A 14 13.43 -61.00 16.04
N LEU A 15 12.50 -60.98 15.09
CA LEU A 15 12.39 -60.01 14.02
C LEU A 15 12.39 -58.58 14.57
N LEU A 16 13.35 -57.78 14.12
CA LEU A 16 13.28 -56.32 14.18
C LEU A 16 12.12 -55.88 13.29
N SER A 17 10.96 -55.64 13.89
CA SER A 17 9.89 -54.87 13.27
C SER A 17 10.36 -53.42 13.18
N THR A 18 11.04 -53.08 12.08
CA THR A 18 11.21 -51.69 11.67
C THR A 18 9.82 -51.17 11.29
N SER A 19 9.09 -50.68 12.29
CA SER A 19 8.00 -49.75 12.04
C SER A 19 8.66 -48.50 11.49
N SER A 20 8.74 -48.41 10.16
CA SER A 20 9.00 -47.16 9.48
C SER A 20 7.86 -46.25 9.86
N ALA A 21 8.05 -45.46 10.92
CA ALA A 21 7.24 -44.28 11.16
C ALA A 21 7.46 -43.41 9.93
N LEU A 22 6.51 -43.49 9.00
CA LEU A 22 6.35 -42.45 7.99
C LEU A 22 6.32 -41.14 8.78
N PRO A 23 7.21 -40.18 8.48
CA PRO A 23 7.03 -38.86 9.04
C PRO A 23 5.61 -38.45 8.68
N SER A 24 4.77 -38.27 9.69
CA SER A 24 3.52 -37.55 9.49
C SER A 24 3.91 -36.30 8.71
N ALA A 25 3.21 -36.04 7.61
CA ALA A 25 3.28 -34.77 6.94
C ALA A 25 2.80 -33.73 7.95
N GLU A 26 3.69 -33.30 8.84
CA GLU A 26 3.60 -32.07 9.57
C GLU A 26 3.44 -31.03 8.47
N GLY A 27 2.19 -30.57 8.30
CA GLY A 27 1.87 -29.51 7.39
C GLY A 27 2.89 -28.41 7.64
N ASN A 28 3.57 -27.98 6.58
CA ASN A 28 4.58 -26.93 6.62
C ASN A 28 4.02 -25.75 7.42
N ALA A 29 4.32 -25.72 8.72
CA ALA A 29 4.02 -24.59 9.56
C ALA A 29 4.94 -23.51 9.02
N LEU A 30 4.34 -22.57 8.27
CA LEU A 30 5.03 -21.43 7.68
C LEU A 30 5.84 -20.77 8.80
N GLN A 31 7.16 -20.96 8.78
CA GLN A 31 8.05 -20.36 9.77
C GLN A 31 7.96 -18.83 9.60
N PRO A 32 7.70 -18.07 10.68
CA PRO A 32 7.68 -16.61 10.61
C PRO A 32 9.03 -16.11 10.09
N ARG A 33 9.00 -15.31 9.02
CA ARG A 33 10.21 -14.75 8.42
C ARG A 33 10.85 -13.77 9.41
N ALA A 34 12.19 -13.75 9.47
CA ALA A 34 12.93 -12.89 10.38
C ALA A 34 12.69 -11.38 10.16
N ASN A 35 12.26 -10.97 8.96
CA ASN A 35 11.94 -9.58 8.61
C ASN A 35 10.79 -9.56 7.57
N PRO A 36 9.52 -9.54 8.01
CA PRO A 36 8.40 -9.36 7.09
C PRO A 36 8.42 -7.97 6.46
N ASN A 37 7.95 -7.85 5.22
CA ASN A 37 7.65 -6.53 4.66
C ASN A 37 6.47 -5.93 5.43
N ASN A 38 6.45 -4.59 5.52
CA ASN A 38 5.37 -3.86 6.16
C ASN A 38 4.54 -3.16 5.10
N ILE A 39 3.26 -3.47 5.07
CA ILE A 39 2.31 -3.00 4.06
C ILE A 39 1.39 -1.97 4.71
N MET A 40 1.32 -0.75 4.17
CA MET A 40 0.29 0.22 4.50
C MET A 40 -0.94 -0.06 3.64
N MET A 41 -2.04 -0.47 4.26
CA MET A 41 -3.28 -0.80 3.56
C MET A 41 -4.19 0.42 3.43
N PHE A 42 -4.64 0.67 2.20
CA PHE A 42 -5.71 1.62 1.90
C PHE A 42 -6.99 0.84 1.62
N ASP A 43 -8.03 1.15 2.38
CA ASP A 43 -9.37 0.63 2.13
C ASP A 43 -10.01 1.43 0.99
N CYS A 44 -10.22 0.77 -0.14
CA CYS A 44 -10.80 1.41 -1.31
C CYS A 44 -12.32 1.24 -1.40
N THR A 45 -12.98 0.74 -0.35
CA THR A 45 -14.45 0.70 -0.31
C THR A 45 -15.06 2.10 -0.39
N ASP A 46 -16.31 2.11 -0.85
CA ASP A 46 -17.25 3.16 -0.53
C ASP A 46 -17.98 2.73 0.77
N TYR A 47 -17.57 3.29 1.90
CA TYR A 47 -18.20 3.00 3.18
C TYR A 47 -18.86 4.25 3.75
N LYS A 48 -20.19 4.20 3.87
CA LYS A 48 -21.03 5.29 4.43
C LYS A 48 -20.79 6.67 3.80
N GLY A 49 -20.62 6.71 2.47
CA GLY A 49 -20.38 7.94 1.72
C GLY A 49 -18.93 8.44 1.77
N ARG A 50 -18.04 7.70 2.43
CA ARG A 50 -16.59 7.89 2.37
C ARG A 50 -16.03 6.88 1.39
N THR A 51 -15.82 7.34 0.18
CA THR A 51 -15.15 6.56 -0.85
C THR A 51 -13.74 7.09 -1.00
N LEU A 52 -12.73 6.24 -0.85
CA LEU A 52 -11.36 6.56 -1.27
C LEU A 52 -11.12 6.13 -2.72
N LYS A 53 -12.17 5.94 -3.52
CA LYS A 53 -12.07 5.39 -4.87
C LYS A 53 -11.21 6.21 -5.80
N ASP A 54 -11.36 7.54 -5.84
CA ASP A 54 -10.54 8.38 -6.72
C ASP A 54 -9.07 8.38 -6.30
N LEU A 55 -8.81 8.33 -5.00
CA LEU A 55 -7.46 8.18 -4.46
C LEU A 55 -6.87 6.81 -4.80
N CYS A 56 -7.61 5.73 -4.60
CA CYS A 56 -7.12 4.40 -4.95
C CYS A 56 -6.87 4.28 -6.45
N MET A 57 -7.69 4.90 -7.31
CA MET A 57 -7.36 4.99 -8.74
C MET A 57 -6.04 5.71 -8.99
N SER A 58 -5.81 6.87 -8.34
CA SER A 58 -4.55 7.62 -8.43
C SER A 58 -3.35 6.79 -7.97
N MET A 59 -3.43 6.20 -6.77
CA MET A 59 -2.37 5.39 -6.18
C MET A 59 -2.08 4.12 -7.00
N CYS A 60 -3.12 3.42 -7.49
CA CYS A 60 -2.96 2.27 -8.36
C CYS A 60 -2.35 2.65 -9.71
N PHE A 61 -2.78 3.75 -10.34
CA PHE A 61 -2.16 4.23 -11.56
C PHE A 61 -0.67 4.56 -11.35
N GLY A 62 -0.37 5.31 -10.29
CA GLY A 62 0.99 5.65 -9.91
C GLY A 62 1.87 4.42 -9.68
N SER A 63 1.32 3.44 -8.97
CA SER A 63 1.99 2.18 -8.61
C SER A 63 2.24 1.27 -9.81
N PHE A 64 1.19 0.99 -10.60
CA PHE A 64 1.19 -0.09 -11.60
C PHE A 64 1.43 0.42 -13.03
N CYS A 65 1.12 1.69 -13.31
CA CYS A 65 1.13 2.24 -14.66
C CYS A 65 2.22 3.29 -14.90
N ALA A 66 2.54 4.11 -13.89
CA ALA A 66 3.51 5.20 -14.01
C ALA A 66 4.96 4.81 -13.62
N GLY A 67 5.20 3.53 -13.34
CA GLY A 67 6.53 2.99 -13.05
C GLY A 67 7.08 3.38 -11.68
N ASN A 68 6.26 3.89 -10.76
CA ASN A 68 6.72 4.26 -9.41
C ASN A 68 6.88 3.05 -8.50
N GLY A 69 6.13 1.97 -8.76
CA GLY A 69 6.03 0.85 -7.83
C GLY A 69 5.31 1.22 -6.54
N GLN A 70 5.33 0.31 -5.57
CA GLN A 70 4.61 0.46 -4.30
C GLN A 70 5.53 0.59 -3.08
N SER A 71 6.82 0.30 -3.23
CA SER A 71 7.79 0.42 -2.13
C SER A 71 8.16 1.88 -1.97
N LEU A 72 7.69 2.48 -0.88
CA LEU A 72 7.87 3.87 -0.55
C LEU A 72 8.79 4.01 0.67
N VAL A 73 9.47 5.16 0.72
CA VAL A 73 10.30 5.54 1.87
C VAL A 73 9.86 6.92 2.33
N TRP A 74 9.19 6.98 3.49
CA TRP A 74 8.98 8.25 4.17
C TRP A 74 10.30 8.74 4.73
N ASP A 75 10.73 9.93 4.31
CA ASP A 75 12.03 10.50 4.67
C ASP A 75 11.93 11.77 5.53
N ASN A 76 10.71 12.12 5.97
CA ASN A 76 10.42 13.32 6.77
C ASN A 76 11.11 14.58 6.23
N ALA A 77 11.06 14.77 4.90
CA ALA A 77 11.72 15.88 4.24
C ALA A 77 11.14 17.24 4.65
N SER A 78 11.95 18.29 4.55
CA SER A 78 11.52 19.66 4.83
C SER A 78 10.43 20.16 3.87
N ASP A 79 9.68 21.19 4.28
CA ASP A 79 8.61 21.80 3.50
C ASP A 79 9.04 22.18 2.09
N SER A 80 10.27 22.70 1.93
CA SER A 80 10.82 23.07 0.62
C SER A 80 10.94 21.86 -0.32
N ILE A 81 11.38 20.71 0.21
CA ILE A 81 11.50 19.48 -0.56
C ILE A 81 10.10 18.92 -0.89
N GLN A 82 9.19 18.90 0.08
CA GLN A 82 7.81 18.45 -0.16
C GLN A 82 7.10 19.32 -1.20
N ARG A 83 7.27 20.64 -1.13
CA ARG A 83 6.77 21.60 -2.15
C ARG A 83 7.36 21.32 -3.52
N SER A 84 8.65 20.99 -3.60
CA SER A 84 9.27 20.62 -4.87
C SER A 84 8.65 19.35 -5.43
N ARG A 85 8.48 18.31 -4.61
CA ARG A 85 7.86 17.04 -5.02
C ARG A 85 6.43 17.22 -5.50
N ALA A 86 5.62 18.02 -4.81
CA ALA A 86 4.26 18.34 -5.24
C ALA A 86 4.25 19.11 -6.58
N ARG A 87 5.20 20.03 -6.79
CA ARG A 87 5.38 20.72 -8.08
C ARG A 87 5.82 19.76 -9.18
N ASP A 88 6.67 18.80 -8.86
CA ASP A 88 7.14 17.79 -9.81
C ASP A 88 6.04 16.78 -10.16
N ALA A 89 5.10 16.53 -9.26
CA ALA A 89 3.87 15.81 -9.58
C ALA A 89 2.93 16.62 -10.48
N GLY A 90 3.02 17.96 -10.48
CA GLY A 90 2.11 18.85 -11.21
C GLY A 90 1.01 19.47 -10.35
N CYS A 91 1.07 19.32 -9.02
CA CYS A 91 0.11 19.92 -8.10
C CYS A 91 0.36 21.41 -7.79
N ARG A 92 1.33 22.04 -8.47
CA ARG A 92 1.66 23.47 -8.35
C ARG A 92 2.09 24.10 -9.69
N PRO A 93 1.97 25.43 -9.86
CA PRO A 93 1.47 26.44 -8.89
C PRO A 93 -0.04 26.73 -8.97
N THR A 94 -0.52 27.52 -8.02
CA THR A 94 -1.90 28.02 -7.93
C THR A 94 -2.25 28.94 -9.10
N PRO A 95 -3.48 28.88 -9.61
CA PRO A 95 -4.50 27.88 -9.30
C PRO A 95 -4.12 26.50 -9.87
N ASN A 96 -4.08 25.50 -8.98
CA ASN A 96 -3.88 24.10 -9.35
C ASN A 96 -4.95 23.71 -10.38
N ARG A 97 -4.65 22.78 -11.29
CA ARG A 97 -5.60 22.42 -12.36
C ARG A 97 -6.96 21.95 -11.83
N CYS A 98 -6.99 21.39 -10.62
CA CYS A 98 -8.18 20.81 -10.00
C CYS A 98 -9.15 21.86 -9.48
N ALA A 99 -8.68 23.07 -9.15
CA ALA A 99 -9.54 24.18 -8.76
C ALA A 99 -10.27 24.82 -9.97
N LYS A 100 -9.94 24.40 -11.21
CA LYS A 100 -10.51 24.92 -12.46
C LYS A 100 -11.49 23.91 -13.08
N SER A 101 -12.25 24.38 -14.07
CA SER A 101 -13.10 23.53 -14.91
C SER A 101 -12.27 22.37 -15.54
N PRO A 102 -12.79 21.13 -15.58
CA PRO A 102 -14.17 20.72 -15.25
C PRO A 102 -14.43 20.39 -13.76
N TYR A 103 -13.44 20.53 -12.89
CA TYR A 103 -13.52 20.10 -11.49
C TYR A 103 -14.06 21.19 -10.57
N GLY A 104 -13.27 22.23 -10.31
CA GLY A 104 -13.65 23.36 -9.46
C GLY A 104 -13.21 23.25 -8.00
N LYS A 105 -13.66 24.19 -7.16
CA LYS A 105 -13.13 24.43 -5.80
C LYS A 105 -13.22 23.26 -4.81
N ASN A 106 -14.08 22.27 -5.07
CA ASN A 106 -14.26 21.10 -4.20
C ASN A 106 -13.28 19.96 -4.52
N TYR A 107 -12.36 20.17 -5.46
CA TYR A 107 -11.34 19.21 -5.86
C TYR A 107 -9.94 19.70 -5.54
N GLN A 108 -9.07 18.73 -5.28
CA GLN A 108 -7.66 18.93 -5.03
C GLN A 108 -6.82 18.03 -5.90
N CYS A 109 -5.56 18.41 -6.03
CA CYS A 109 -4.55 17.59 -6.67
C CYS A 109 -4.02 16.59 -5.64
N ASP A 110 -4.27 15.31 -5.89
CA ASP A 110 -3.62 14.19 -5.19
C ASP A 110 -2.42 13.74 -6.03
N GLU A 111 -1.33 13.37 -5.37
CA GLU A 111 -0.11 12.93 -6.03
C GLU A 111 0.34 11.53 -5.58
N PHE A 112 0.83 10.77 -6.56
CA PHE A 112 1.53 9.52 -6.28
C PHE A 112 2.90 9.48 -6.98
N PRO A 113 3.97 9.08 -6.26
CA PRO A 113 4.02 8.87 -4.82
C PRO A 113 3.76 10.16 -4.04
N PHE A 114 3.39 10.03 -2.77
CA PHE A 114 3.09 11.16 -1.88
C PHE A 114 4.25 12.17 -1.82
N LYS A 115 3.96 13.46 -1.62
CA LYS A 115 5.01 14.48 -1.39
C LYS A 115 5.92 14.17 -0.20
N SER A 116 5.40 13.43 0.79
CA SER A 116 6.12 13.00 2.00
C SER A 116 7.16 11.90 1.75
N VAL A 117 7.12 11.21 0.62
CA VAL A 117 8.02 10.08 0.33
C VAL A 117 9.15 10.50 -0.61
N LYS A 118 10.31 9.86 -0.42
CA LYS A 118 11.48 10.02 -1.28
C LYS A 118 11.13 9.69 -2.74
N ASP A 119 11.84 10.33 -3.67
CA ASP A 119 11.64 10.07 -5.10
C ASP A 119 11.89 8.60 -5.43
N THR A 120 10.96 8.07 -6.23
CA THR A 120 10.99 6.74 -6.81
C THR A 120 11.65 6.80 -8.20
N ARG A 121 11.78 5.65 -8.85
CA ARG A 121 12.31 5.55 -10.22
C ARG A 121 11.32 6.03 -11.29
N GLY A 122 10.03 6.08 -10.94
CA GLY A 122 8.96 6.44 -11.86
C GLY A 122 8.74 7.94 -11.99
N THR A 123 7.79 8.30 -12.86
CA THR A 123 7.34 9.69 -12.96
C THR A 123 6.24 9.93 -11.93
N ARG A 124 6.39 10.94 -11.09
CA ARG A 124 5.32 11.38 -10.19
C ARG A 124 4.11 11.79 -11.01
N VAL A 125 2.95 11.27 -10.65
CA VAL A 125 1.68 11.54 -11.31
C VAL A 125 0.75 12.25 -10.34
N ASN A 126 -0.24 12.94 -10.91
CA ASN A 126 -1.30 13.55 -10.15
C ASN A 126 -2.68 13.27 -10.74
N ARG A 127 -3.69 13.30 -9.87
CA ARG A 127 -5.11 13.16 -10.20
C ARG A 127 -5.92 14.24 -9.48
N CYS A 128 -6.97 14.77 -10.12
CA CYS A 128 -7.92 15.60 -9.40
C CYS A 128 -8.92 14.71 -8.67
N VAL A 129 -8.98 14.86 -7.35
CA VAL A 129 -9.82 14.08 -6.45
C VAL A 129 -10.65 15.02 -5.56
N PRO A 130 -11.81 14.59 -5.01
CA PRO A 130 -12.55 15.41 -4.08
C PRO A 130 -11.71 15.80 -2.85
N LYS A 131 -11.82 17.07 -2.44
CA LYS A 131 -11.04 17.67 -1.34
C LYS A 131 -11.15 16.86 -0.03
N LYS A 132 -12.36 16.40 0.31
CA LYS A 132 -12.59 15.56 1.48
C LYS A 132 -11.77 14.26 1.43
N GLN A 133 -11.78 13.57 0.29
CA GLN A 133 -11.01 12.34 0.12
C GLN A 133 -9.52 12.60 0.32
N ASN A 134 -8.98 13.63 -0.34
CA ASN A 134 -7.57 13.98 -0.22
C ASN A 134 -7.15 14.29 1.22
N GLN A 135 -8.02 14.98 1.97
CA GLN A 135 -7.80 15.21 3.40
C GLN A 135 -7.88 13.92 4.22
N ASP A 136 -8.85 13.04 3.96
CA ASP A 136 -8.94 11.72 4.59
C ASP A 136 -7.61 10.94 4.42
N GLN A 137 -7.08 10.87 3.19
CA GLN A 137 -5.81 10.21 2.88
C GLN A 137 -4.63 10.87 3.61
N ALA A 138 -4.55 12.20 3.58
CA ALA A 138 -3.47 12.93 4.23
C ALA A 138 -3.41 12.63 5.74
N GLN A 139 -4.56 12.58 6.42
CA GLN A 139 -4.62 12.27 7.85
C GLN A 139 -4.32 10.79 8.14
N ILE A 140 -4.77 9.87 7.28
CA ILE A 140 -4.41 8.44 7.38
C ILE A 140 -2.90 8.24 7.25
N VAL A 141 -2.27 8.86 6.23
CA VAL A 141 -0.82 8.79 6.00
C VAL A 141 -0.05 9.42 7.17
N LYS A 142 -0.51 10.58 7.67
CA LYS A 142 0.09 11.28 8.81
C LYS A 142 0.03 10.44 10.10
N ALA A 143 -1.11 9.80 10.36
CA ALA A 143 -1.27 8.90 11.50
C ALA A 143 -0.37 7.66 11.39
N PHE A 144 -0.24 7.08 10.19
CA PHE A 144 0.66 5.96 9.92
C PHE A 144 2.13 6.28 10.19
N TYR A 145 2.56 7.51 9.90
CA TYR A 145 3.94 7.96 10.15
C TYR A 145 4.23 8.32 11.61
N GLY A 146 3.25 8.86 12.33
CA GLY A 146 3.53 9.46 13.64
C GLY A 146 3.72 8.45 14.79
N LYS A 147 3.76 8.95 16.03
CA LYS A 147 4.16 8.22 17.25
C LYS A 147 3.40 6.91 17.50
N ASN A 148 2.11 6.86 17.17
CA ASN A 148 1.28 5.66 17.40
C ASN A 148 1.21 4.75 16.16
N GLY A 149 1.58 5.26 14.98
CA GLY A 149 1.55 4.50 13.72
C GLY A 149 2.69 3.49 13.58
N TYR A 150 2.90 2.98 12.37
CA TYR A 150 3.96 2.01 12.08
C TYR A 150 5.36 2.65 12.18
N CYS A 151 5.54 3.85 11.64
CA CYS A 151 6.87 4.46 11.60
C CYS A 151 7.32 5.07 12.94
N LYS A 152 6.42 5.16 13.95
CA LYS A 152 6.72 5.65 15.30
C LYS A 152 7.43 7.02 15.30
N ALA A 153 7.07 7.91 14.38
CA ALA A 153 7.70 9.21 14.15
C ALA A 153 9.22 9.14 13.88
N LYS A 154 9.74 8.01 13.36
CA LYS A 154 11.15 7.81 13.02
C LYS A 154 11.32 7.60 11.52
N ALA A 155 11.95 8.58 10.87
CA ALA A 155 12.37 8.49 9.47
C ALA A 155 13.88 8.17 9.36
N PRO A 156 14.33 7.50 8.29
CA PRO A 156 13.53 6.98 7.18
C PRO A 156 12.70 5.76 7.60
N CYS A 157 11.52 5.63 7.02
CA CYS A 157 10.61 4.51 7.25
C CYS A 157 10.16 3.92 5.91
N SER A 158 10.48 2.66 5.68
CA SER A 158 10.15 1.94 4.44
C SER A 158 8.90 1.09 4.62
N TYR A 159 8.03 1.13 3.61
CA TYR A 159 6.80 0.33 3.56
C TYR A 159 6.35 0.11 2.12
N THR A 160 5.44 -0.84 1.90
CA THR A 160 4.76 -1.08 0.63
C THR A 160 3.31 -0.63 0.74
N THR A 161 2.71 -0.07 -0.31
CA THR A 161 1.26 0.23 -0.31
C THR A 161 0.44 -0.98 -0.77
N GLY A 162 -0.61 -1.35 -0.04
CA GLY A 162 -1.59 -2.35 -0.43
C GLY A 162 -3.00 -1.76 -0.56
N TYR A 163 -3.82 -2.31 -1.45
CA TYR A 163 -5.14 -1.78 -1.77
C TYR A 163 -6.23 -2.82 -1.51
N GLU A 164 -6.93 -2.67 -0.40
CA GLU A 164 -8.04 -3.55 -0.03
C GLU A 164 -9.33 -3.15 -0.72
N ASN A 165 -10.22 -4.12 -0.91
CA ASN A 165 -11.55 -3.90 -1.50
C ASN A 165 -11.50 -3.16 -2.84
N SER A 166 -10.36 -3.26 -3.54
CA SER A 166 -10.11 -2.52 -4.76
C SER A 166 -10.75 -3.16 -5.98
N GLY A 167 -11.44 -4.31 -5.78
CA GLY A 167 -12.49 -4.88 -6.65
C GLY A 167 -12.42 -4.43 -8.10
N ASN A 168 -13.29 -3.48 -8.49
CA ASN A 168 -13.41 -2.93 -9.85
C ASN A 168 -12.75 -1.56 -10.05
N ILE A 169 -11.87 -1.16 -9.14
CA ILE A 169 -11.18 0.13 -9.21
C ILE A 169 -10.17 0.07 -10.35
N LYS A 170 -10.29 1.04 -11.27
CA LYS A 170 -9.42 1.14 -12.43
C LYS A 170 -7.95 1.13 -11.99
N TYR A 171 -7.12 0.43 -12.76
CA TYR A 171 -5.68 0.22 -12.52
C TYR A 171 -5.32 -0.70 -11.34
N CYS A 172 -6.20 -0.92 -10.36
CA CYS A 172 -5.91 -1.79 -9.22
C CYS A 172 -6.14 -3.29 -9.52
N ASN A 173 -6.92 -3.61 -10.55
CA ASN A 173 -7.26 -4.99 -10.91
C ASN A 173 -7.24 -5.27 -12.42
N LYS A 174 -7.08 -4.23 -13.26
CA LYS A 174 -7.17 -4.35 -14.72
C LYS A 174 -5.81 -4.21 -15.37
N LYS A 175 -5.55 -5.10 -16.33
CA LYS A 175 -4.32 -5.13 -17.13
C LYS A 175 -4.24 -4.02 -18.20
N THR A 176 -4.73 -2.82 -17.89
CA THR A 176 -4.70 -1.67 -18.80
C THR A 176 -4.30 -0.41 -18.07
N CYS A 177 -3.42 0.35 -18.70
CA CYS A 177 -2.93 1.64 -18.23
C CYS A 177 -3.44 2.81 -19.07
N LYS A 178 -4.57 2.61 -19.76
CA LYS A 178 -5.28 3.65 -20.51
C LYS A 178 -5.73 4.74 -19.55
N ASN A 179 -5.11 5.92 -19.65
CA ASN A 179 -5.46 7.11 -18.88
C ASN A 179 -6.95 7.45 -19.08
N ASP A 180 -7.69 7.73 -18.00
CA ASP A 180 -9.12 8.04 -18.08
C ASP A 180 -9.43 9.51 -18.47
N GLY A 181 -8.38 10.31 -18.62
CA GLY A 181 -8.42 11.75 -18.83
C GLY A 181 -8.07 12.57 -17.59
N ASN A 182 -7.86 11.94 -16.42
CA ASN A 182 -7.59 12.62 -15.15
C ASN A 182 -6.19 12.36 -14.58
N GLU A 183 -5.35 11.53 -15.20
CA GLU A 183 -3.94 11.35 -14.79
C GLU A 183 -2.98 12.29 -15.53
N TYR A 184 -2.16 13.03 -14.78
CA TYR A 184 -1.28 14.07 -15.30
C TYR A 184 0.13 13.99 -14.68
N THR A 185 1.08 14.64 -15.33
CA THR A 185 2.45 14.85 -14.82
C THR A 185 2.77 16.34 -14.69
N LYS A 186 4.02 16.67 -14.35
CA LYS A 186 4.54 18.04 -14.30
C LYS A 186 4.11 18.88 -15.50
N GLY A 187 3.58 20.08 -15.22
CA GLY A 187 3.14 21.03 -16.24
C GLY A 187 1.80 20.69 -16.87
N ASP A 188 0.93 19.98 -16.16
CA ASP A 188 -0.42 19.58 -16.58
C ASP A 188 -0.44 18.85 -17.93
N LYS A 189 0.63 18.09 -18.19
CA LYS A 189 0.68 17.20 -19.35
C LYS A 189 -0.09 15.94 -19.00
N LYS A 190 -1.12 15.62 -19.80
CA LYS A 190 -1.82 14.34 -19.69
C LYS A 190 -0.80 13.21 -19.76
N PHE A 191 -0.86 12.28 -18.81
CA PHE A 191 -0.02 11.10 -18.84
C PHE A 191 -0.46 10.22 -20.01
N SER A 192 0.19 10.34 -21.16
CA SER A 192 -0.16 9.52 -22.32
C SER A 192 0.63 8.22 -22.31
N LYS A 193 0.05 7.15 -21.77
CA LYS A 193 0.36 5.80 -22.29
C LYS A 193 -0.74 5.50 -23.31
N ARG A 194 -0.45 5.72 -24.60
CA ARG A 194 -1.39 5.41 -25.70
C ARG A 194 -1.64 3.89 -25.70
N ASP A 195 -2.83 3.48 -25.28
CA ASP A 195 -3.83 2.67 -26.02
C ASP A 195 -3.29 2.01 -27.30
N ASP A 196 -3.51 0.74 -27.64
CA ASP A 196 -4.31 -0.39 -27.17
C ASP A 196 -3.57 -1.65 -27.74
N ASP A 197 -3.77 -2.83 -27.16
CA ASP A 197 -3.31 -4.17 -27.62
C ASP A 197 -1.80 -4.54 -27.56
N ASP A 198 -1.50 -5.51 -26.69
CA ASP A 198 -0.56 -6.63 -26.86
C ASP A 198 0.91 -6.46 -27.31
N GLN A 199 1.49 -5.25 -27.44
CA GLN A 199 2.92 -5.15 -27.82
C GLN A 199 3.82 -4.25 -26.96
N LEU A 200 3.51 -4.09 -25.67
CA LEU A 200 4.50 -3.62 -24.67
C LEU A 200 4.89 -4.68 -23.64
N VAL A 201 4.57 -5.95 -23.94
CA VAL A 201 5.07 -7.13 -23.22
C VAL A 201 6.15 -7.88 -24.03
N ASP A 202 6.51 -7.44 -25.25
CA ASP A 202 7.58 -8.09 -26.05
C ASP A 202 8.80 -7.19 -26.32
N GLU A 203 8.62 -5.90 -26.61
CA GLU A 203 9.78 -5.02 -26.87
C GLU A 203 10.56 -4.62 -25.61
N LEU A 204 9.90 -4.57 -24.44
CA LEU A 204 10.58 -4.41 -23.14
C LEU A 204 11.29 -5.71 -22.71
N PHE A 205 10.79 -6.88 -23.11
CA PHE A 205 11.39 -8.17 -22.77
C PHE A 205 12.57 -8.55 -23.69
N SER A 206 12.66 -7.91 -24.86
CA SER A 206 13.76 -8.11 -25.82
C SER A 206 15.01 -7.27 -25.50
N SER A 207 14.91 -6.20 -24.69
CA SER A 207 16.01 -5.26 -24.44
C SER A 207 16.81 -5.50 -23.15
N GLY A 208 16.63 -6.65 -22.48
CA GLY A 208 17.48 -7.10 -21.36
C GLY A 208 17.54 -6.19 -20.12
N ASN A 209 16.73 -5.13 -20.05
CA ASN A 209 16.84 -4.09 -19.02
C ASN A 209 15.47 -3.51 -18.61
N ALA A 210 14.39 -4.26 -18.79
CA ALA A 210 13.04 -3.84 -18.42
C ALA A 210 12.74 -4.05 -16.93
N THR A 211 12.31 -2.97 -16.28
CA THR A 211 11.62 -3.02 -15.00
C THR A 211 10.21 -3.55 -15.24
N THR A 212 9.89 -4.67 -14.59
CA THR A 212 8.67 -5.45 -14.77
C THR A 212 7.42 -4.60 -14.53
N ILE A 213 6.49 -4.54 -15.50
CA ILE A 213 5.10 -4.15 -15.20
C ILE A 213 4.58 -5.22 -14.25
N SER A 214 4.52 -4.87 -12.97
CA SER A 214 4.10 -5.75 -11.91
C SER A 214 2.59 -5.60 -11.75
N TRP A 215 1.82 -6.55 -12.29
CA TRP A 215 0.39 -6.60 -12.04
C TRP A 215 0.15 -6.92 -10.55
N PRO A 216 -0.91 -6.36 -9.95
CA PRO A 216 -1.24 -6.65 -8.56
C PRO A 216 -1.50 -8.15 -8.41
N THR A 217 -0.84 -8.76 -7.44
CA THR A 217 -1.16 -10.08 -6.93
C THR A 217 -2.21 -9.91 -5.83
N ARG A 218 -3.21 -10.79 -5.87
CA ARG A 218 -4.25 -10.84 -4.83
C ARG A 218 -3.76 -11.66 -3.66
N PHE A 219 -3.93 -11.15 -2.46
CA PHE A 219 -3.63 -11.85 -1.23
C PHE A 219 -4.84 -11.82 -0.30
N LYS A 220 -4.87 -12.76 0.63
CA LYS A 220 -5.79 -12.76 1.76
C LYS A 220 -5.03 -12.58 3.06
N THR A 221 -5.54 -11.73 3.93
CA THR A 221 -5.02 -11.55 5.28
C THR A 221 -5.56 -12.63 6.22
N ALA A 222 -4.95 -12.78 7.39
CA ALA A 222 -5.41 -13.68 8.46
C ALA A 222 -6.84 -13.39 8.93
N GLN A 223 -7.31 -12.16 8.71
CA GLN A 223 -8.67 -11.70 9.03
C GLN A 223 -9.67 -11.96 7.90
N GLY A 224 -9.19 -12.49 6.77
CA GLY A 224 -10.01 -12.80 5.61
C GLY A 224 -10.18 -11.66 4.61
N THR A 225 -9.50 -10.53 4.81
CA THR A 225 -9.56 -9.38 3.89
C THR A 225 -8.75 -9.65 2.62
N GLU A 226 -9.35 -9.36 1.45
CA GLU A 226 -8.62 -9.38 0.18
C GLU A 226 -7.86 -8.06 -0.03
N VAL A 227 -6.58 -8.18 -0.39
CA VAL A 227 -5.71 -7.04 -0.65
C VAL A 227 -4.97 -7.23 -1.98
N ASN A 228 -4.94 -6.17 -2.79
CA ASN A 228 -4.15 -6.10 -4.00
C ASN A 228 -2.80 -5.45 -3.70
N ILE A 229 -1.72 -6.20 -3.90
CA ILE A 229 -0.34 -5.73 -3.69
C ILE A 229 0.48 -6.12 -4.92
N ALA A 230 1.30 -5.22 -5.44
CA ALA A 230 2.27 -5.53 -6.49
C ALA A 230 3.28 -6.58 -5.99
N GLN A 231 3.99 -7.19 -6.95
CA GLN A 231 5.12 -8.10 -6.68
C GLN A 231 5.99 -7.66 -5.51
N GLY A 232 6.40 -8.64 -4.71
CA GLY A 232 7.30 -8.47 -3.56
C GLY A 232 6.62 -8.77 -2.23
N ALA A 233 5.29 -8.68 -2.16
CA ALA A 233 4.53 -9.19 -1.03
C ALA A 233 4.57 -10.72 -0.98
N GLN A 234 4.63 -11.26 0.23
CA GLN A 234 4.77 -12.69 0.50
C GLN A 234 3.90 -13.08 1.69
N ILE A 235 3.58 -14.37 1.77
CA ILE A 235 2.98 -14.95 2.98
C ILE A 235 3.89 -14.67 4.17
N GLY A 236 3.31 -14.19 5.26
CA GLY A 236 4.02 -13.75 6.47
C GLY A 236 4.29 -12.24 6.54
N ASP A 237 4.09 -11.48 5.46
CA ASP A 237 4.20 -10.02 5.50
C ASP A 237 3.13 -9.40 6.42
N ILE A 238 3.47 -8.29 7.09
CA ILE A 238 2.59 -7.61 8.03
C ILE A 238 1.88 -6.48 7.33
N ALA A 239 0.56 -6.50 7.38
CA ALA A 239 -0.29 -5.47 6.82
C ALA A 239 -0.90 -4.61 7.93
N HIS A 240 -0.78 -3.30 7.78
CA HIS A 240 -1.17 -2.28 8.74
C HIS A 240 -2.33 -1.48 8.15
N ARG A 241 -3.47 -1.48 8.84
CA ARG A 241 -4.68 -0.75 8.47
C ARG A 241 -4.88 0.39 9.44
N MET A 242 -5.10 1.59 8.93
CA MET A 242 -5.56 2.69 9.79
C MET A 242 -7.08 2.61 9.93
N ILE A 243 -7.58 2.46 11.15
CA ILE A 243 -9.00 2.29 11.47
C ILE A 243 -9.55 3.56 12.08
N ILE A 244 -10.57 4.14 11.45
CA ILE A 244 -11.31 5.26 12.04
C ILE A 244 -12.25 4.71 13.13
N LYS A 245 -12.08 5.20 14.37
CA LYS A 245 -12.81 4.72 15.55
C LYS A 245 -14.24 5.26 15.61
N ASP A 246 -14.39 6.54 15.32
CA ASP A 246 -15.66 7.25 15.28
C ASP A 246 -15.74 8.04 13.98
N GLU A 247 -16.66 7.63 13.13
CA GLU A 247 -16.80 8.18 11.79
C GLU A 247 -17.37 9.59 11.79
N THR A 248 -18.27 9.88 12.72
CA THR A 248 -18.92 11.20 12.81
C THR A 248 -17.93 12.23 13.33
N ALA A 249 -17.17 11.86 14.37
CA ALA A 249 -16.12 12.71 14.91
C ALA A 249 -14.97 12.90 13.88
N TRP A 250 -14.63 11.86 13.13
CA TRP A 250 -13.67 11.96 12.03
C TRP A 250 -14.15 12.92 10.93
N ASP A 251 -15.39 12.81 10.49
CA ASP A 251 -15.91 13.70 9.44
C ASP A 251 -15.95 15.16 9.91
N ALA A 252 -16.35 15.41 11.16
CA ALA A 252 -16.28 16.75 11.75
C ALA A 252 -14.84 17.29 11.81
N TYR A 253 -13.87 16.44 12.16
CA TYR A 253 -12.45 16.78 12.15
C TYR A 253 -11.96 17.14 10.74
N ILE A 254 -12.35 16.36 9.73
CA ILE A 254 -11.95 16.61 8.33
C ILE A 254 -12.59 17.89 7.79
N GLU A 255 -13.87 18.15 8.07
CA GLU A 255 -14.53 19.40 7.67
C GLU A 255 -13.86 20.63 8.32
N LYS A 256 -13.45 20.52 9.59
CA LYS A 256 -12.66 21.55 10.28
C LYS A 256 -11.33 21.80 9.55
N LEU A 257 -10.63 20.76 9.11
CA LEU A 257 -9.38 20.89 8.36
C LEU A 257 -9.60 21.51 6.97
N ILE A 258 -10.66 21.13 6.26
CA ILE A 258 -11.02 21.70 4.96
C ILE A 258 -11.29 23.20 5.07
N ALA A 259 -12.10 23.58 6.07
CA ALA A 259 -12.43 24.98 6.34
C ALA A 259 -11.19 25.79 6.74
N ALA A 260 -10.30 25.21 7.55
CA ALA A 260 -9.04 25.84 7.91
C ALA A 260 -8.13 26.03 6.69
N GLU A 261 -8.01 25.01 5.82
CA GLU A 261 -7.24 25.11 4.59
C GLU A 261 -7.74 26.23 3.67
N ASP A 262 -9.07 26.37 3.52
CA ASP A 262 -9.64 27.44 2.68
C ASP A 262 -9.36 28.86 3.21
N ALA A 263 -9.02 28.98 4.50
CA ALA A 263 -8.68 30.24 5.15
C ALA A 263 -7.15 30.47 5.25
N MET A 264 -6.33 29.46 4.99
CA MET A 264 -4.88 29.52 5.15
C MET A 264 -4.18 30.17 3.97
N THR A 265 -3.11 30.90 4.27
CA THR A 265 -2.07 31.21 3.28
C THR A 265 -1.36 29.92 2.85
N GLU A 266 -0.67 29.97 1.71
CA GLU A 266 0.09 28.80 1.27
C GLU A 266 1.11 28.35 2.33
N ASP A 267 1.80 29.28 2.98
CA ASP A 267 2.82 28.95 3.97
C ASP A 267 2.25 28.29 5.23
N GLU A 268 1.11 28.77 5.72
CA GLU A 268 0.39 28.14 6.84
C GLU A 268 -0.08 26.73 6.48
N TYR A 269 -0.60 26.51 5.26
CA TYR A 269 -0.99 25.19 4.80
C TYR A 269 0.18 24.20 4.85
N TRP A 270 1.35 24.59 4.35
CA TRP A 270 2.51 23.70 4.33
C TRP A 270 3.05 23.42 5.73
N GLN A 271 3.03 24.40 6.62
CA GLN A 271 3.38 24.19 8.03
C GLN A 271 2.41 23.22 8.70
N ALA A 272 1.10 23.35 8.46
CA ALA A 272 0.09 22.44 9.01
C ALA A 272 0.23 21.00 8.48
N GLN A 273 0.60 20.86 7.20
CA GLN A 273 0.85 19.56 6.57
C GLN A 273 2.13 18.89 7.10
N ALA A 274 3.17 19.67 7.39
CA ALA A 274 4.42 19.17 7.97
C ALA A 274 4.34 18.92 9.48
N ALA A 275 3.35 19.51 10.17
CA ALA A 275 3.13 19.27 11.58
C ALA A 275 2.91 17.78 11.86
N PRO A 276 3.41 17.25 12.99
CA PRO A 276 3.15 15.86 13.37
C PRO A 276 1.65 15.62 13.61
N ALA A 277 1.25 14.36 13.61
CA ALA A 277 -0.06 13.95 14.09
C ALA A 277 -0.27 14.44 15.53
N ASP A 278 -1.40 15.09 15.77
CA ASP A 278 -1.80 15.60 17.08
C ASP A 278 -2.60 14.55 17.87
N ASP A 279 -2.87 14.86 19.14
CA ASP A 279 -3.63 13.96 20.01
C ASP A 279 -5.11 13.85 19.58
N GLU A 280 -5.65 14.88 18.92
CA GLU A 280 -7.01 14.85 18.34
C GLU A 280 -7.09 13.75 17.27
N LEU A 281 -6.17 13.73 16.31
CA LEU A 281 -6.09 12.69 15.28
C LEU A 281 -5.97 11.29 15.91
N TYR A 282 -5.10 11.11 16.90
CA TYR A 282 -4.92 9.80 17.55
C TYR A 282 -6.10 9.35 18.41
N SER A 283 -6.94 10.28 18.87
CA SER A 283 -8.18 9.92 19.53
C SER A 283 -9.20 9.33 18.55
N LEU A 284 -9.09 9.67 17.26
CA LEU A 284 -10.05 9.31 16.21
C LEU A 284 -9.62 8.10 15.36
N ILE A 285 -8.34 7.73 15.37
CA ILE A 285 -7.79 6.68 14.52
C ILE A 285 -6.94 5.69 15.30
N ASP A 286 -6.99 4.42 14.92
CA ASP A 286 -6.12 3.35 15.40
C ASP A 286 -5.34 2.69 14.27
N ILE A 287 -4.38 1.84 14.64
CA ILE A 287 -3.68 0.95 13.72
C ILE A 287 -4.01 -0.50 14.05
N GLU A 288 -4.59 -1.20 13.08
CA GLU A 288 -4.81 -2.63 13.13
C GLU A 288 -3.71 -3.35 12.33
N GLN A 289 -3.25 -4.49 12.85
CA GLN A 289 -2.24 -5.31 12.22
C GLN A 289 -2.78 -6.69 11.90
N THR A 290 -2.47 -7.17 10.70
CA THR A 290 -2.81 -8.50 10.24
C THR A 290 -1.65 -9.06 9.41
N THR A 291 -1.68 -10.35 9.12
CA THR A 291 -0.62 -11.03 8.35
C THR A 291 -1.17 -11.52 7.04
N ILE A 292 -0.39 -11.44 5.97
CA ILE A 292 -0.71 -12.09 4.70
C ILE A 292 -0.60 -13.61 4.87
N THR A 293 -1.69 -14.34 4.63
CA THR A 293 -1.75 -15.79 4.87
C THR A 293 -1.91 -16.61 3.59
N GLU A 294 -2.43 -16.01 2.53
CA GLU A 294 -2.79 -16.74 1.31
C GLU A 294 -2.51 -15.88 0.07
N VAL A 295 -2.04 -16.52 -0.99
CA VAL A 295 -2.02 -15.95 -2.34
C VAL A 295 -3.28 -16.41 -3.06
N LEU A 296 -4.08 -15.47 -3.54
CA LEU A 296 -5.30 -15.75 -4.26
C LEU A 296 -5.02 -15.79 -5.78
N PRO A 297 -5.81 -16.56 -6.55
CA PRO A 297 -5.70 -16.55 -8.01
C PRO A 297 -6.05 -15.17 -8.57
N ASP A 298 -5.39 -14.82 -9.68
CA ASP A 298 -5.77 -13.67 -10.51
C ASP A 298 -7.23 -13.82 -11.00
N TYR A 299 -7.85 -12.70 -11.38
CA TYR A 299 -9.19 -12.67 -11.98
C TYR A 299 -9.26 -13.38 -13.33
#